data_AF-A0A1Y2L5V5-F1
#
_entry.id   AF-A0A1Y2L5V5-F1
#
_cell.length_a   1.000
_cell.length_b   1.000
_cell.length_c   1.000
_cell.angle_alpha   90.00
_cell.angle_beta   90.00
_cell.angle_gamma   90.00
#
_symmetry.space_group_name_H-M   'P 1'
#
loop_
_entity.id
_entity.type
_entity.pdbx_description
1 polymer ?
#
loop_
_entity_poly.entity_id
_entity_poly.type
_entity_poly.pdbx_seq_one_letter_code
_entity_poly.pdbx_strand_id
1 'polypeptide(L)'
;MTSSYSQAHTGAVADQSAPVGTSAVARWHWVQTKILHHPDLSTAEICVAVILASHVNDRTQACFPKIETIAHETSLSDRKVRQALMRLAELGLITKLSRAVGRLRNRNAYQLVGLGSKPASGSKPASGSIIPASDSGIKPAPGAGSNKKNTDKEENTDEREQANAVSG
;
A
#
# COMPACT_ATOMS: atom_id res chain seq x y z
N MET A 1 -53.32 34.69 7.52
CA MET A 1 -52.20 33.89 8.03
C MET A 1 -52.15 32.60 7.21
N THR A 2 -51.44 32.62 6.08
CA THR A 2 -51.32 31.46 5.17
C THR A 2 -50.02 30.74 5.50
N SER A 3 -50.15 29.49 5.97
CA SER A 3 -49.06 28.64 6.43
C SER A 3 -48.27 28.09 5.24
N SER A 4 -47.01 28.49 5.11
CA SER A 4 -46.08 28.02 4.09
C SER A 4 -45.46 26.69 4.52
N TYR A 5 -45.83 25.60 3.86
CA TYR A 5 -45.19 24.30 4.02
C TYR A 5 -44.12 24.14 2.93
N SER A 6 -42.86 24.43 3.26
CA SER A 6 -41.73 24.23 2.33
C SER A 6 -41.12 22.85 2.53
N GLN A 7 -41.08 22.09 1.44
CA GLN A 7 -40.60 20.70 1.34
C GLN A 7 -39.14 20.53 1.72
N ALA A 8 -38.89 19.32 2.24
CA ALA A 8 -37.61 18.73 2.61
C ALA A 8 -36.58 18.73 1.46
N HIS A 9 -35.36 19.12 1.79
CA HIS A 9 -34.17 18.86 0.98
C HIS A 9 -33.49 17.59 1.52
N THR A 10 -34.00 16.42 1.14
CA THR A 10 -33.26 15.17 1.24
C THR A 10 -32.37 15.06 0.01
N GLY A 11 -31.09 15.41 0.18
CA GLY A 11 -30.09 15.39 -0.89
C GLY A 11 -28.74 14.91 -0.38
N ALA A 12 -28.73 13.85 0.43
CA ALA A 12 -27.51 13.11 0.73
C ALA A 12 -27.12 12.28 -0.51
N VAL A 13 -26.47 12.92 -1.48
CA VAL A 13 -25.66 12.22 -2.49
C VAL A 13 -24.42 11.66 -1.79
N ALA A 14 -24.62 10.52 -1.15
CA ALA A 14 -23.54 9.62 -0.83
C ALA A 14 -23.06 9.05 -2.17
N ASP A 15 -22.05 9.71 -2.75
CA ASP A 15 -21.21 9.13 -3.79
C ASP A 15 -20.42 7.98 -3.15
N GLN A 16 -21.13 6.87 -2.89
CA GLN A 16 -20.55 5.62 -2.48
C GLN A 16 -19.93 4.99 -3.73
N SER A 17 -18.82 5.60 -4.20
CA SER A 17 -17.87 4.88 -5.02
C SER A 17 -17.43 3.67 -4.20
N ALA A 18 -17.91 2.49 -4.60
CA ALA A 18 -17.52 1.22 -4.01
C ALA A 18 -15.99 1.20 -3.81
N PRO A 19 -15.46 0.60 -2.73
CA PRO A 19 -14.03 0.53 -2.53
C PRO A 19 -13.45 -0.34 -3.64
N VAL A 20 -13.01 0.29 -4.72
CA VAL A 20 -12.18 -0.34 -5.74
C VAL A 20 -10.94 -0.75 -4.98
N GLY A 21 -10.84 -2.05 -4.72
CA GLY A 21 -9.68 -2.61 -4.06
C GLY A 21 -8.43 -2.12 -4.76
N THR A 22 -7.43 -1.67 -4.01
CA THR A 22 -6.16 -1.29 -4.63
C THR A 22 -5.48 -2.56 -5.15
N SER A 23 -4.72 -2.46 -6.23
CA SER A 23 -3.86 -3.56 -6.70
C SER A 23 -2.40 -3.20 -6.46
N ALA A 24 -1.52 -4.19 -6.37
CA ALA A 24 -0.07 -3.95 -6.29
C ALA A 24 0.43 -3.03 -7.42
N VAL A 25 -0.15 -3.17 -8.62
CA VAL A 25 0.14 -2.31 -9.78
C VAL A 25 -0.25 -0.86 -9.51
N ALA A 26 -1.43 -0.61 -8.94
CA ALA A 26 -1.86 0.75 -8.59
C ALA A 26 -0.96 1.38 -7.52
N ARG A 27 -0.49 0.59 -6.53
CA ARG A 27 0.46 1.05 -5.51
C ARG A 27 1.80 1.43 -6.14
N TRP A 28 2.34 0.59 -7.02
CA TRP A 28 3.60 0.87 -7.70
C TRP A 28 3.49 2.07 -8.65
N HIS A 29 2.40 2.17 -9.41
CA HIS A 29 2.14 3.32 -10.28
C HIS A 29 2.06 4.63 -9.47
N TRP A 30 1.45 4.61 -8.30
CA TRP A 30 1.43 5.77 -7.40
C TRP A 30 2.85 6.16 -6.95
N VAL A 31 3.69 5.19 -6.56
CA VAL A 31 5.09 5.47 -6.19
C VAL A 31 5.83 6.13 -7.35
N GLN A 32 5.72 5.58 -8.56
CA GLN A 32 6.37 6.15 -9.73
C GLN A 32 5.91 7.59 -10.00
N THR A 33 4.60 7.81 -10.07
CA THR A 33 4.04 9.11 -10.50
C THR A 33 4.06 10.20 -9.44
N LYS A 34 3.85 9.85 -8.17
CA LYS A 34 3.71 10.81 -7.08
C LYS A 34 4.98 10.97 -6.25
N ILE A 35 5.80 9.94 -6.14
CA ILE A 35 6.99 9.95 -5.28
C ILE A 35 8.26 10.15 -6.10
N LEU A 36 8.54 9.29 -7.08
CA LEU A 36 9.82 9.33 -7.80
C LEU A 36 10.00 10.57 -8.70
N HIS A 37 8.90 11.15 -9.19
CA HIS A 37 8.94 12.37 -9.99
C HIS A 37 8.83 13.66 -9.15
N HIS A 38 8.74 13.58 -7.82
CA HIS A 38 8.59 14.77 -6.98
C HIS A 38 9.96 15.42 -6.73
N PRO A 39 10.17 16.70 -7.12
CA PRO A 39 11.48 17.34 -7.01
C PRO A 39 11.90 17.63 -5.56
N ASP A 40 10.93 17.87 -4.68
CA ASP A 40 11.22 18.30 -3.29
C ASP A 40 11.35 17.15 -2.28
N LEU A 41 11.38 15.89 -2.75
CA LEU A 41 11.52 14.74 -1.87
C LEU A 41 12.98 14.31 -1.72
N SER A 42 13.41 14.16 -0.48
CA SER A 42 14.66 13.52 -0.11
C SER A 42 14.57 12.00 -0.23
N THR A 43 15.73 11.34 -0.34
CA THR A 43 15.82 9.87 -0.37
C THR A 43 15.17 9.22 0.85
N ALA A 44 15.27 9.84 2.03
CA ALA A 44 14.65 9.32 3.24
C ALA A 44 13.11 9.32 3.15
N GLU A 45 12.51 10.37 2.59
CA GLU A 45 11.07 10.46 2.40
C GLU A 45 10.59 9.48 1.32
N ILE A 46 11.35 9.32 0.25
CA ILE A 46 11.08 8.31 -0.79
C ILE A 46 11.05 6.92 -0.18
N CYS A 47 12.06 6.53 0.61
CA CYS A 47 12.10 5.22 1.27
C CYS A 47 10.88 5.00 2.16
N VAL A 48 10.51 5.99 2.99
CA VAL A 48 9.33 5.90 3.86
C VAL A 48 8.05 5.76 3.02
N ALA A 49 7.89 6.53 1.95
CA ALA A 49 6.71 6.45 1.08
C ALA A 49 6.59 5.09 0.38
N VAL A 50 7.70 4.50 -0.06
CA VAL A 50 7.74 3.15 -0.65
C VAL A 50 7.29 2.11 0.36
N ILE A 51 7.81 2.15 1.60
CA ILE A 51 7.38 1.24 2.67
C ILE A 51 5.89 1.43 2.97
N LEU A 52 5.41 2.66 3.09
CA LEU A 52 3.97 2.92 3.29
C LEU A 52 3.12 2.29 2.17
N ALA A 53 3.55 2.41 0.91
CA ALA A 53 2.88 1.80 -0.25
C ALA A 53 2.89 0.27 -0.22
N SER A 54 3.93 -0.36 0.30
CA SER A 54 3.98 -1.81 0.48
C SER A 54 3.00 -2.31 1.54
N HIS A 55 2.77 -1.52 2.60
CA HIS A 55 1.91 -1.88 3.74
C HIS A 55 0.44 -1.43 3.58
N VAL A 56 0.05 -0.87 2.42
CA VAL A 56 -1.36 -0.50 2.17
C VAL A 56 -2.23 -1.75 2.04
N ASN A 57 -3.32 -1.77 2.79
CA ASN A 57 -4.36 -2.78 2.64
C ASN A 57 -5.23 -2.46 1.42
N ASP A 58 -5.36 -3.43 0.52
CA ASP A 58 -6.10 -3.26 -0.73
C ASP A 58 -7.58 -2.94 -0.53
N ARG A 59 -8.21 -3.48 0.52
CA ARG A 59 -9.65 -3.29 0.77
C ARG A 59 -9.97 -1.95 1.42
N THR A 60 -9.12 -1.49 2.34
CA THR A 60 -9.39 -0.30 3.15
C THR A 60 -8.56 0.92 2.74
N GLN A 61 -7.56 0.73 1.88
CA GLN A 61 -6.57 1.74 1.45
C GLN A 61 -5.76 2.38 2.59
N ALA A 62 -5.91 1.87 3.81
CA ALA A 62 -5.19 2.33 4.98
C ALA A 62 -3.98 1.43 5.25
N CYS A 63 -2.91 2.02 5.74
CA CYS A 63 -1.76 1.31 6.29
C CYS A 63 -1.56 1.68 7.77
N PHE A 64 -1.15 0.69 8.56
CA PHE A 64 -0.95 0.83 10.01
C PHE A 64 0.44 0.41 10.51
N PRO A 65 1.54 0.66 9.78
CA PRO A 65 2.86 0.30 10.26
C PRO A 65 3.24 1.12 11.49
N LYS A 66 3.92 0.47 12.45
CA LYS A 66 4.52 1.18 13.59
C LYS A 66 5.73 1.98 13.10
N ILE A 67 6.07 3.06 13.81
CA ILE A 67 7.26 3.87 13.49
C ILE A 67 8.52 2.98 13.54
N GLU A 68 8.63 2.10 14.52
CA GLU A 68 9.73 1.13 14.65
C GLU A 68 9.82 0.20 13.43
N THR A 69 8.68 -0.26 12.89
CA THR A 69 8.64 -1.10 11.69
C THR A 69 9.17 -0.35 10.47
N ILE A 70 8.72 0.90 10.28
CA ILE A 70 9.22 1.74 9.17
C ILE A 70 10.71 2.00 9.35
N ALA A 71 11.16 2.33 10.56
CA ALA A 71 12.56 2.59 10.88
C ALA A 71 13.45 1.39 10.53
N HIS A 72 13.03 0.19 10.94
CA HIS A 72 13.71 -1.06 10.64
C HIS A 72 13.79 -1.34 9.12
N GLU A 73 12.66 -1.25 8.41
CA GLU A 73 12.62 -1.54 6.97
C GLU A 73 13.34 -0.48 6.12
N THR A 74 13.35 0.78 6.56
CA THR A 74 14.06 1.87 5.85
C THR A 74 15.50 2.05 6.31
N SER A 75 15.95 1.35 7.36
CA SER A 75 17.24 1.59 8.03
C SER A 75 17.45 3.05 8.46
N LEU A 76 16.36 3.74 8.85
CA LEU A 76 16.38 5.13 9.33
C LEU A 76 16.13 5.19 10.83
N SER A 77 16.58 6.26 11.46
CA SER A 77 16.23 6.52 12.86
C SER A 77 14.76 6.94 12.98
N ASP A 78 14.12 6.60 14.11
CA ASP A 78 12.75 7.01 14.40
C ASP A 78 12.51 8.51 14.25
N ARG A 79 13.51 9.33 14.61
CA ARG A 79 13.43 10.79 14.44
C ARG A 79 13.32 11.15 12.96
N LYS A 80 14.14 10.55 12.09
CA LYS A 80 14.07 10.76 10.64
C LYS A 80 12.74 10.26 10.07
N VAL A 81 12.25 9.09 10.50
CA VAL A 81 10.95 8.57 10.07
C VAL A 81 9.83 9.54 10.42
N ARG A 82 9.80 10.06 11.66
CA ARG A 82 8.79 11.05 12.08
C ARG A 82 8.84 12.33 11.26
N GLN A 83 10.04 12.83 10.96
CA GLN A 83 10.22 14.02 10.12
C GLN A 83 9.77 13.77 8.68
N ALA A 84 10.13 12.62 8.10
CA ALA A 84 9.71 12.23 6.76
C ALA A 84 8.17 12.11 6.66
N LEU A 85 7.52 11.49 7.66
CA LEU A 85 6.06 11.40 7.70
C LEU A 85 5.39 12.78 7.81
N MET A 86 5.98 13.70 8.57
CA MET A 86 5.48 15.08 8.66
C MET A 86 5.58 15.79 7.32
N ARG A 87 6.74 15.71 6.66
CA ARG A 87 6.98 16.30 5.34
C ARG A 87 6.08 15.72 4.25
N LEU A 88 5.91 14.40 4.21
CA LEU A 88 4.99 13.75 3.28
C LEU A 88 3.53 14.20 3.49
N ALA A 89 3.14 14.50 4.73
CA ALA A 89 1.81 15.02 5.05
C ALA A 89 1.68 16.50 4.66
N GLU A 90 2.72 17.31 4.88
CA GLU A 90 2.78 18.72 4.44
C GLU A 90 2.66 18.84 2.92
N LEU A 91 3.30 17.93 2.17
CA LEU A 91 3.21 17.85 0.71
C LEU A 91 1.87 17.28 0.20
N GLY A 92 0.96 16.87 1.11
CA GLY A 92 -0.34 16.31 0.74
C GLY A 92 -0.25 14.95 0.04
N LEU A 93 0.87 14.24 0.17
CA LEU A 93 1.07 12.91 -0.42
C LEU A 93 0.46 11.81 0.46
N ILE A 94 0.47 12.02 1.77
CA ILE A 94 -0.15 11.12 2.75
C ILE A 94 -1.11 11.86 3.67
N THR A 95 -2.14 11.17 4.13
CA THR A 95 -3.05 11.67 5.17
C THR A 95 -2.92 10.81 6.41
N LYS A 96 -2.70 11.44 7.57
CA LYS A 96 -2.73 10.75 8.87
C LYS A 96 -4.17 10.64 9.35
N LEU A 97 -4.69 9.43 9.42
CA LEU A 97 -6.04 9.17 9.93
C LEU A 97 -6.01 9.12 11.45
N SER A 98 -6.75 10.01 12.10
CA SER A 98 -7.07 9.86 13.52
C SER A 98 -8.33 8.98 13.67
N ARG A 99 -8.17 7.66 13.77
CA ARG A 99 -9.30 6.80 14.18
C ARG A 99 -9.36 6.70 15.70
N ALA A 100 -10.25 7.47 16.30
CA ALA A 100 -10.78 7.16 17.62
C ALA A 100 -12.00 6.23 17.43
N VAL A 101 -11.76 4.92 17.38
CA VAL A 101 -12.86 3.94 17.44
C VAL A 101 -13.00 3.50 18.89
N GLY A 102 -13.85 4.20 19.64
CA GLY A 102 -14.12 3.92 21.06
C GLY A 102 -12.92 4.20 21.99
N ARG A 103 -12.73 3.37 23.02
CA ARG A 103 -11.64 3.51 24.01
C ARG A 103 -10.24 3.23 23.45
N LEU A 104 -10.13 2.56 22.30
CA LEU A 104 -8.83 2.20 21.72
C LEU A 104 -8.43 3.21 20.65
N ARG A 105 -7.58 4.16 21.04
CA ARG A 105 -7.06 5.19 20.14
C ARG A 105 -5.89 4.64 19.32
N ASN A 106 -6.17 4.18 18.10
CA ASN A 106 -5.10 3.82 17.16
C ASN A 106 -4.53 5.10 16.53
N ARG A 107 -3.28 5.42 16.87
CA ARG A 107 -2.63 6.70 16.52
C ARG A 107 -1.89 6.67 15.18
N ASN A 108 -1.69 5.49 14.59
CA ASN A 108 -0.78 5.28 13.47
C ASN A 108 -1.52 4.69 12.26
N ALA A 109 -2.53 5.41 11.78
CA ALA A 109 -3.18 5.08 10.53
C ALA A 109 -2.78 6.12 9.48
N TYR A 110 -2.33 5.65 8.32
CA TYR A 110 -1.94 6.48 7.19
C TYR A 110 -2.71 6.04 5.95
N GLN A 111 -3.00 6.99 5.07
CA GLN A 111 -3.62 6.75 3.77
C GLN A 111 -2.84 7.50 2.69
N LEU A 112 -2.60 6.85 1.57
CA LEU A 112 -1.94 7.46 0.43
C LEU A 112 -2.96 8.27 -0.37
N VAL A 113 -2.63 9.52 -0.67
CA VAL A 113 -3.52 10.44 -1.39
C VAL A 113 -3.44 10.16 -2.89
N GLY A 114 -4.61 10.03 -3.55
CA GLY A 114 -4.69 9.74 -4.98
C GLY A 114 -4.43 8.28 -5.34
N LEU A 115 -4.41 7.37 -4.35
CA LEU A 115 -4.30 5.94 -4.59
C LEU A 115 -5.62 5.38 -5.10
N GLY A 116 -5.63 4.83 -6.31
CA GLY A 116 -6.83 4.26 -6.93
C GLY A 116 -7.80 5.29 -7.53
N SER A 117 -7.45 6.58 -7.53
CA SER A 117 -8.15 7.55 -8.38
C SER A 117 -7.87 7.18 -9.83
N LYS A 118 -8.86 6.59 -10.50
CA LYS A 118 -8.87 6.48 -11.96
C LYS A 118 -8.51 7.88 -12.48
N PRO A 119 -7.53 8.03 -13.39
CA PRO A 119 -7.23 9.35 -13.94
C PRO A 119 -8.55 9.92 -14.43
N ALA A 120 -8.91 11.11 -13.93
CA ALA A 120 -10.11 11.80 -14.35
C ALA A 120 -9.99 12.02 -15.86
N SER A 121 -10.57 11.10 -16.62
CA SER A 121 -10.74 11.16 -18.06
C SER A 121 -11.78 12.25 -18.33
N GLY A 122 -11.37 13.51 -18.17
CA GLY A 122 -12.08 14.68 -18.67
C GLY A 122 -11.95 14.84 -20.20
N SER A 123 -11.20 13.97 -20.87
CA SER A 123 -11.30 13.75 -22.30
C SER A 123 -12.06 12.45 -22.57
N LYS A 124 -13.19 12.60 -23.24
CA LYS A 124 -14.02 11.55 -23.85
C LYS A 124 -13.17 10.43 -24.48
N PRO A 125 -13.20 9.18 -24.00
CA PRO A 125 -12.58 8.09 -24.74
C PRO A 125 -13.52 7.70 -25.88
N ALA A 126 -13.08 7.92 -27.12
CA ALA A 126 -13.65 7.21 -28.25
C ALA A 126 -13.49 5.71 -27.98
N SER A 127 -14.60 4.99 -27.95
CA SER A 127 -14.66 3.54 -27.82
C SER A 127 -13.97 2.92 -29.05
N GLY A 128 -12.66 2.73 -28.97
CA GLY A 128 -11.90 1.87 -29.84
C GLY A 128 -11.89 0.48 -29.21
N SER A 129 -12.71 -0.42 -29.76
CA SER A 129 -12.67 -1.84 -29.42
C SER A 129 -11.26 -2.37 -29.69
N ILE A 130 -10.49 -2.64 -28.63
CA ILE A 130 -9.26 -3.42 -28.76
C ILE A 130 -9.72 -4.87 -28.87
N ILE A 131 -9.90 -5.33 -30.10
CA ILE A 131 -10.04 -6.76 -30.38
C ILE A 131 -8.66 -7.37 -30.07
N PRO A 132 -8.50 -8.23 -29.05
CA PRO A 132 -7.27 -8.98 -28.91
C PRO A 132 -7.14 -9.91 -30.11
N ALA A 133 -5.96 -9.96 -30.72
CA ALA A 133 -5.67 -10.86 -31.83
C ALA A 133 -6.04 -12.31 -31.43
N SER A 134 -6.77 -13.01 -32.30
CA SER A 134 -7.10 -14.42 -32.08
C SER A 134 -5.81 -15.23 -31.98
N ASP A 135 -5.54 -15.70 -30.76
CA ASP A 135 -4.46 -16.63 -30.44
C ASP A 135 -4.69 -17.91 -31.26
N SER A 136 -3.85 -18.11 -32.28
CA SER A 136 -3.80 -19.37 -33.01
C SER A 136 -3.19 -20.40 -32.07
N GLY A 137 -4.06 -21.20 -31.44
CA GLY A 137 -3.70 -22.16 -30.42
C GLY A 137 -2.60 -23.13 -30.87
N ILE A 138 -1.39 -22.91 -30.35
CA ILE A 138 -0.33 -23.92 -30.34
C ILE A 138 -0.59 -24.78 -29.10
N LYS A 139 -1.18 -25.95 -29.30
CA LYS A 139 -1.35 -26.95 -28.24
C LYS A 139 0.05 -27.35 -27.72
N PRO A 140 0.30 -27.37 -26.40
CA PRO A 140 1.53 -27.92 -25.85
C PRO A 140 1.64 -29.41 -26.19
N ALA A 141 2.87 -29.87 -26.49
CA ALA A 141 3.13 -31.27 -26.80
C ALA A 141 2.72 -32.20 -25.63
N PRO A 142 2.07 -33.35 -25.90
CA PRO A 142 1.69 -34.31 -24.88
C PRO A 142 2.95 -35.03 -24.39
N GLY A 143 3.41 -34.71 -23.18
CA GLY A 143 4.58 -35.38 -22.60
C GLY A 143 5.33 -34.62 -21.51
N ALA A 144 5.02 -33.34 -21.24
CA ALA A 144 5.60 -32.59 -20.12
C ALA A 144 4.94 -32.96 -18.78
N GLY A 145 4.96 -34.24 -18.43
CA GLY A 145 4.54 -34.75 -17.14
C GLY A 145 5.61 -34.47 -16.09
N SER A 146 5.23 -33.73 -15.05
CA SER A 146 5.95 -33.60 -13.78
C SER A 146 6.31 -34.97 -13.20
N ASN A 147 7.54 -35.12 -12.71
CA ASN A 147 7.81 -36.08 -11.65
C ASN A 147 8.50 -35.40 -10.47
N LYS A 148 7.76 -35.37 -9.36
CA LYS A 148 8.22 -35.18 -7.99
C LYS A 148 9.41 -36.09 -7.69
N LYS A 149 10.46 -35.52 -7.12
CA LYS A 149 11.27 -36.16 -6.08
C LYS A 149 11.92 -35.07 -5.22
N ASN A 150 11.20 -34.68 -4.18
CA ASN A 150 11.74 -34.03 -3.00
C ASN A 150 12.27 -35.16 -2.11
N THR A 151 13.59 -35.34 -2.12
CA THR A 151 14.34 -36.25 -1.25
C THR A 151 14.92 -35.44 -0.08
N ASP A 152 14.45 -35.77 1.12
CA ASP A 152 15.24 -36.16 2.30
C ASP A 152 16.45 -35.27 2.68
N LYS A 153 16.40 -34.52 3.79
CA LYS A 153 16.82 -34.90 5.17
C LYS A 153 18.33 -34.63 5.39
N GLU A 154 18.70 -34.41 6.66
CA GLU A 154 20.05 -34.23 7.22
C GLU A 154 20.52 -32.75 7.22
N GLU A 155 20.98 -32.12 8.29
CA GLU A 155 21.36 -32.54 9.64
C GLU A 155 21.32 -31.28 10.53
N ASN A 156 20.74 -31.37 11.72
CA ASN A 156 20.85 -30.37 12.77
C ASN A 156 21.95 -30.86 13.72
N THR A 157 23.11 -30.21 13.67
CA THR A 157 24.22 -30.51 14.59
C THR A 157 24.33 -29.38 15.61
N ASP A 158 24.07 -29.76 16.84
CA ASP A 158 24.07 -28.99 18.08
C ASP A 158 25.54 -28.75 18.50
N GLU A 159 26.06 -27.53 18.35
CA GLU A 159 27.36 -27.14 18.93
C GLU A 159 27.16 -26.33 20.21
N ARG A 160 27.09 -27.08 21.30
CA ARG A 160 27.18 -26.62 22.68
C ARG A 160 28.65 -26.56 23.09
N GLU A 161 29.31 -25.41 22.92
CA GLU A 161 30.60 -25.17 23.59
C GLU A 161 30.42 -24.43 24.91
N GLN A 162 30.61 -25.19 25.99
CA GLN A 162 30.99 -24.66 27.29
C GLN A 162 32.49 -24.37 27.27
N ALA A 163 32.86 -23.11 27.47
CA ALA A 163 34.17 -22.73 27.95
C ALA A 163 34.00 -21.70 29.05
N ASN A 164 33.80 -22.17 30.28
CA ASN A 164 33.96 -21.35 31.48
C ASN A 164 35.18 -21.88 32.25
N ALA A 165 36.32 -21.25 32.02
CA ALA A 165 37.49 -21.37 32.87
C ALA A 165 38.38 -20.15 32.65
N VAL A 166 38.25 -19.12 33.50
CA VAL A 166 39.41 -18.34 33.97
C VAL A 166 39.14 -17.94 35.41
N SER A 167 40.02 -18.45 36.27
CA SER A 167 40.26 -18.04 37.63
C SER A 167 40.92 -16.66 37.64
N GLY A 168 40.52 -15.82 38.58
CA GLY A 168 41.16 -14.54 38.91
C GLY A 168 40.60 -14.02 40.21
#